data_AF-A0A822UUX9-F1
#
_entry.id   AF-A0A822UUX9-F1
#
_cell.length_a   1.000
_cell.length_b   1.000
_cell.length_c   1.000
_cell.angle_alpha   90.00
_cell.angle_beta   90.00
_cell.angle_gamma   90.00
#
_symmetry.space_group_name_H-M   'P 1'
#
loop_
_entity.id
_entity.type
_entity.pdbx_description
1 polymer ?
#
loop_
_entity_poly.entity_id
_entity_poly.type
_entity_poly.pdbx_seq_one_letter_code
_entity_poly.pdbx_strand_id
1 'polypeptide(L)'
;MKISETLIKRACDVISQEEVDGRGVCPDPSRFKGYVETAARVFEAAASAGSKIDDGGLAFPGAIAEQVGNLSDYGPTDDDAPTFAEVHHPGMSLRDWFAGQALANPYTAHENSPDKIGEWAYQVADAMIAARKAGA
;
A
#
# COMPACT_ATOMS: atom_id res chain seq x y z
N MET A 1 -4.25 -3.75 28.71
CA MET A 1 -3.33 -3.16 27.71
C MET A 1 -2.83 -1.85 28.29
N LYS A 2 -1.61 -1.81 28.83
CA LYS A 2 -1.04 -0.60 29.47
C LYS A 2 -0.21 0.12 28.41
N ILE A 3 -0.71 1.26 27.93
CA ILE A 3 0.08 2.16 27.08
C ILE A 3 1.31 2.57 27.91
N SER A 4 2.52 2.35 27.39
CA SER A 4 3.73 2.68 28.14
C SER A 4 3.85 4.21 28.28
N GLU A 5 4.24 4.71 29.46
CA GLU A 5 4.44 6.15 29.70
C GLU A 5 5.42 6.79 28.70
N THR A 6 6.30 5.98 28.11
CA THR A 6 7.24 6.37 27.06
C THR A 6 6.54 6.78 25.76
N LEU A 7 5.45 6.10 25.38
CA LEU A 7 4.67 6.44 24.18
C LEU A 7 3.90 7.75 24.37
N ILE A 8 3.37 7.98 25.58
CA ILE A 8 2.65 9.21 25.95
C ILE A 8 3.60 10.41 25.88
N LYS A 9 4.83 10.27 26.40
CA LYS A 9 5.86 11.32 26.31
C LYS A 9 6.21 11.68 24.86
N ARG A 10 6.43 10.68 24.00
CA ARG A 10 6.72 10.92 22.58
C ARG A 10 5.56 11.59 21.83
N ALA A 11 4.33 11.21 22.12
CA ALA A 11 3.16 11.85 21.51
C ALA A 11 3.03 13.32 21.94
N CYS A 12 3.29 13.65 23.22
CA CYS A 12 3.32 15.03 23.69
C CYS A 12 4.44 15.86 23.04
N ASP A 13 5.64 15.28 22.84
CA ASP A 13 6.75 15.98 22.19
C ASP A 13 6.43 16.34 20.72
N VAL A 14 5.70 15.47 20.00
CA VAL A 14 5.27 15.71 18.61
C VAL A 14 4.16 16.76 18.53
N ILE A 15 3.14 16.67 19.39
CA ILE A 15 2.05 17.67 19.46
C ILE A 15 2.62 19.05 19.84
N SER A 16 3.65 19.10 20.69
CA SER A 16 4.32 20.34 21.08
C SER A 16 5.08 21.03 19.93
N GLN A 17 5.38 20.34 18.81
CA GLN A 17 6.04 20.96 17.66
C GLN A 17 5.08 21.54 16.63
N GLU A 18 3.86 21.00 16.50
CA GLU A 18 2.89 21.47 15.50
C GLU A 18 2.02 22.64 16.00
N GLU A 19 1.89 22.84 17.31
CA GLU A 19 1.00 23.86 17.91
C GLU A 19 1.77 25.01 18.60
N VAL A 20 2.92 25.42 18.05
CA VAL A 20 3.60 26.67 18.48
C VAL A 20 2.89 27.88 17.86
N ASP A 21 1.65 28.10 18.25
CA ASP A 21 0.84 29.28 17.97
C ASP A 21 1.32 30.45 18.86
N GLY A 22 2.58 30.85 18.70
CA GLY A 22 3.14 32.14 19.13
C GLY A 22 2.99 32.56 20.61
N ARG A 23 2.48 31.71 21.50
CA ARG A 23 2.15 32.08 22.89
C ARG A 23 2.79 31.23 23.98
N GLY A 24 3.60 30.22 23.64
CA GLY A 24 4.54 29.58 24.57
C GLY A 24 3.93 28.96 25.85
N VAL A 25 2.61 28.70 25.89
CA VAL A 25 1.97 28.04 27.02
C VAL A 25 1.60 26.62 26.61
N CYS A 26 2.30 25.64 27.17
CA CYS A 26 1.95 24.24 27.03
C CYS A 26 0.55 24.00 27.63
N PRO A 27 -0.43 23.46 26.86
CA PRO A 27 -1.74 23.16 27.41
C PRO A 27 -1.65 22.06 28.49
N ASP A 28 -2.54 22.13 29.49
CA ASP A 28 -2.63 21.17 30.60
C ASP A 28 -2.81 19.73 30.07
N PRO A 29 -1.87 18.80 30.33
CA PRO A 29 -1.89 17.43 29.81
C PRO A 29 -3.09 16.61 30.29
N SER A 30 -3.76 17.01 31.37
CA SER A 30 -4.98 16.33 31.84
C SER A 30 -6.18 16.50 30.91
N ARG A 31 -6.20 17.58 30.11
CA ARG A 31 -7.29 17.92 29.18
C ARG A 31 -7.21 17.17 27.85
N PHE A 32 -6.03 16.65 27.51
CA PHE A 32 -5.76 15.99 26.23
C PHE A 32 -5.66 14.47 26.33
N LYS A 33 -5.94 13.88 27.51
CA LYS A 33 -5.80 12.44 27.74
C LYS A 33 -6.51 11.59 26.67
N GLY A 34 -7.72 11.97 26.26
CA GLY A 34 -8.46 11.28 25.19
C GLY A 34 -7.85 11.44 23.79
N TYR A 35 -7.29 12.61 23.49
CA TYR A 35 -6.57 12.88 22.24
C TYR A 35 -5.24 12.15 22.17
N VAL A 36 -4.47 12.12 23.26
CA VAL A 36 -3.18 11.39 23.33
C VAL A 36 -3.41 9.89 23.28
N GLU A 37 -4.48 9.37 23.91
CA GLU A 37 -4.84 7.94 23.78
C GLU A 37 -5.26 7.58 22.35
N THR A 38 -5.95 8.49 21.64
CA THR A 38 -6.34 8.30 20.23
C THR A 38 -5.13 8.41 19.30
N ALA A 39 -4.30 9.44 19.48
CA ALA A 39 -3.06 9.64 18.74
C ALA A 39 -2.06 8.49 18.98
N ALA A 40 -1.93 7.99 20.21
CA ALA A 40 -1.10 6.83 20.52
C ALA A 40 -1.59 5.56 19.81
N ARG A 41 -2.91 5.35 19.68
CA ARG A 41 -3.46 4.24 18.89
C ARG A 41 -3.19 4.40 17.40
N VAL A 42 -3.30 5.62 16.88
CA VAL A 42 -2.98 5.92 15.47
C VAL A 42 -1.48 5.74 15.21
N PHE A 43 -0.61 6.19 16.13
CA PHE A 43 0.83 6.00 16.04
C PHE A 43 1.25 4.54 16.21
N GLU A 44 0.60 3.76 17.06
CA GLU A 44 0.88 2.33 17.21
C GLU A 44 0.40 1.54 15.98
N ALA A 45 -0.74 1.92 15.38
CA ALA A 45 -1.18 1.41 14.09
C ALA A 45 -0.19 1.77 12.96
N ALA A 46 0.28 3.02 12.92
CA ALA A 46 1.26 3.50 11.94
C ALA A 46 2.67 2.88 12.14
N ALA A 47 3.09 2.67 13.39
CA ALA A 47 4.38 2.04 13.71
C ALA A 47 4.39 0.53 13.37
N SER A 48 3.22 -0.12 13.25
CA SER A 48 3.14 -1.49 12.73
C SER A 48 3.34 -1.59 11.21
N ALA A 49 3.36 -0.46 10.48
CA ALA A 49 3.56 -0.43 9.03
C ALA A 49 5.03 -0.66 8.59
N GLY A 50 5.91 -1.06 9.51
CA GLY A 50 7.27 -1.57 9.18
C GLY A 50 7.29 -3.04 8.73
N SER A 51 6.13 -3.70 8.63
CA SER A 51 6.02 -5.06 8.09
C SER A 51 6.02 -5.05 6.57
N LYS A 52 6.70 -6.04 5.97
CA LYS A 52 6.58 -6.47 4.57
C LYS A 52 5.31 -5.92 3.89
N ILE A 53 5.50 -5.07 2.87
CA ILE A 53 4.41 -4.50 2.10
C ILE A 53 3.50 -5.63 1.63
N ASP A 54 2.21 -5.48 1.91
CA ASP A 54 1.18 -6.47 1.57
C ASP A 54 0.67 -6.20 0.17
N ASP A 55 1.33 -6.80 -0.81
CA ASP A 55 1.02 -6.61 -2.23
C ASP A 55 -0.34 -7.22 -2.67
N GLY A 56 -1.02 -7.94 -1.76
CA GLY A 56 -2.32 -8.56 -2.02
C GLY A 56 -2.28 -9.74 -3.00
N GLY A 57 -1.10 -10.14 -3.48
CA GLY A 57 -0.89 -11.20 -4.46
C GLY A 57 -0.95 -10.71 -5.91
N LEU A 58 -1.11 -11.63 -6.86
CA LEU A 58 -1.24 -11.30 -8.27
C LEU A 58 -2.62 -10.70 -8.56
N ALA A 59 -2.67 -9.57 -9.26
CA ALA A 59 -3.93 -8.95 -9.69
C ALA A 59 -4.69 -9.87 -10.68
N PHE A 60 -3.95 -10.45 -11.62
CA PHE A 60 -4.45 -11.37 -12.63
C PHE A 60 -3.60 -12.64 -12.62
N PRO A 61 -3.92 -13.62 -11.76
CA PRO A 61 -3.26 -14.92 -11.81
C PRO A 61 -3.68 -15.63 -13.10
N GLY A 62 -2.75 -15.77 -14.05
CA GLY A 62 -2.99 -16.46 -15.31
C GLY A 62 -1.69 -17.01 -15.90
N ALA A 63 -1.74 -18.27 -16.33
CA ALA A 63 -0.76 -18.81 -17.26
C ALA A 63 -1.23 -18.46 -18.68
N ILE A 64 -0.35 -17.93 -19.51
CA ILE A 64 -0.65 -17.76 -20.94
C ILE A 64 0.18 -18.78 -21.72
N ALA A 65 -0.40 -19.31 -22.79
CA ALA A 65 0.33 -20.14 -23.73
C ALA A 65 1.20 -19.22 -24.60
N GLU A 66 2.50 -19.21 -24.33
CA GLU A 66 3.48 -18.43 -25.10
C GLU A 66 4.25 -19.38 -26.04
N GLN A 67 4.58 -18.91 -27.24
CA GLN A 67 5.43 -19.65 -28.15
C GLN A 67 6.86 -19.67 -27.60
N VAL A 68 7.29 -20.82 -27.08
CA VAL A 68 8.60 -21.00 -26.43
C VAL A 68 9.67 -21.51 -27.40
N GLY A 69 9.29 -21.81 -28.64
CA GLY A 69 10.23 -22.17 -29.70
C GLY A 69 9.52 -22.77 -30.90
N ASN A 70 10.31 -23.16 -31.88
CA ASN A 70 9.86 -24.04 -32.96
C ASN A 70 10.49 -25.41 -32.67
N LEU A 71 9.67 -26.46 -32.67
CA LEU A 71 10.23 -27.80 -32.64
C LEU A 71 10.75 -28.05 -34.05
N SER A 72 12.07 -28.11 -34.23
CA SER A 72 12.62 -28.62 -35.48
C SER A 72 12.33 -30.11 -35.52
N ASP A 73 11.20 -30.50 -36.08
CA ASP A 73 10.98 -31.89 -36.43
C ASP A 73 11.94 -32.22 -37.57
N TYR A 74 12.89 -33.12 -37.34
CA TYR A 74 13.86 -33.58 -38.36
C TYR A 74 13.16 -34.51 -39.39
N GLY A 75 11.93 -34.16 -39.79
CA GLY A 75 11.15 -34.83 -40.81
C GLY A 75 11.56 -34.38 -42.21
N PRO A 76 11.22 -35.16 -43.26
CA PRO A 76 11.47 -34.80 -44.66
C PRO A 76 10.58 -33.66 -45.18
N THR A 77 9.65 -33.17 -44.35
CA THR A 77 8.85 -31.97 -44.57
C THR A 77 9.42 -30.89 -43.65
N ASP A 78 9.81 -29.75 -44.21
CA ASP A 78 10.24 -28.59 -43.43
C ASP A 78 9.02 -27.89 -42.80
N ASP A 79 8.28 -28.58 -41.95
CA ASP A 79 7.16 -28.03 -41.18
C ASP A 79 7.61 -27.69 -39.75
N ASP A 80 8.30 -26.55 -39.64
CA ASP A 80 8.60 -25.91 -38.34
C ASP A 80 7.28 -25.51 -37.65
N ALA A 81 6.73 -26.41 -36.83
CA ALA A 81 5.55 -26.14 -36.04
C ALA A 81 5.91 -25.30 -34.80
N PRO A 82 5.18 -24.21 -34.52
CA PRO A 82 5.37 -23.44 -33.29
C PRO A 82 5.00 -24.29 -32.07
N THR A 83 5.90 -24.34 -31.08
CA THR A 83 5.65 -24.99 -29.79
C THR A 83 5.19 -23.96 -28.79
N PHE A 84 4.04 -24.21 -28.16
CA PHE A 84 3.50 -23.39 -27.08
C PHE A 84 3.73 -24.07 -25.74
N ALA A 85 4.10 -23.30 -24.72
CA ALA A 85 4.15 -23.75 -23.33
C ALA A 85 3.43 -22.75 -22.43
N GLU A 86 2.93 -23.23 -21.30
CA GLU A 86 2.37 -22.37 -20.26
C GLU A 86 3.50 -21.61 -19.56
N VAL A 87 3.58 -20.31 -19.83
CA VAL A 87 4.51 -19.41 -19.16
C VAL A 87 3.77 -18.68 -18.05
N HIS A 88 4.32 -18.76 -16.84
CA HIS A 88 3.76 -18.10 -15.68
C HIS A 88 4.22 -16.64 -15.65
N HIS A 89 3.37 -15.71 -16.10
CA HIS A 89 3.70 -14.30 -15.99
C HIS A 89 3.44 -13.84 -14.56
N PRO A 90 4.43 -13.23 -13.89
CA PRO A 90 4.25 -12.70 -12.54
C PRO A 90 3.29 -11.48 -12.49
N GLY A 91 2.65 -11.11 -13.61
CA GLY A 91 1.62 -10.08 -13.67
C GLY A 91 2.03 -8.76 -13.00
N MET A 92 1.01 -8.01 -12.58
CA MET A 92 1.13 -6.86 -11.70
C MET A 92 0.61 -7.26 -10.31
N SER A 93 1.14 -6.66 -9.24
CA SER A 93 0.59 -6.90 -7.90
C SER A 93 -0.84 -6.34 -7.81
N LEU A 94 -1.67 -6.95 -6.96
CA LEU A 94 -3.01 -6.47 -6.70
C LEU A 94 -3.00 -5.04 -6.15
N ARG A 95 -1.99 -4.72 -5.33
CA ARG A 95 -1.74 -3.39 -4.81
C ARG A 95 -1.50 -2.37 -5.91
N ASP A 96 -0.58 -2.64 -6.83
CA ASP A 96 -0.27 -1.73 -7.95
C ASP A 96 -1.47 -1.56 -8.88
N TRP A 97 -2.26 -2.63 -9.07
CA TRP A 97 -3.48 -2.56 -9.86
C TRP A 97 -4.52 -1.63 -9.24
N PHE A 98 -4.78 -1.75 -7.93
CA PHE A 98 -5.69 -0.85 -7.22
C PHE A 98 -5.16 0.59 -7.19
N ALA A 99 -3.86 0.78 -7.01
CA ALA A 99 -3.25 2.11 -7.05
C ALA A 99 -3.50 2.76 -8.42
N GLY A 100 -3.34 2.02 -9.52
CA GLY A 100 -3.68 2.50 -10.87
C GLY A 100 -5.15 2.90 -11.04
N GLN A 101 -6.08 2.12 -10.47
CA GLN A 101 -7.50 2.47 -10.48
C GLN A 101 -7.79 3.73 -9.64
N ALA A 102 -7.11 3.88 -8.50
CA ALA A 102 -7.23 5.05 -7.64
C ALA A 102 -6.68 6.32 -8.32
N LEU A 103 -5.60 6.20 -9.10
CA LEU A 103 -5.03 7.30 -9.89
C LEU A 103 -5.98 7.80 -10.98
N ALA A 104 -6.75 6.90 -11.60
CA ALA A 104 -7.72 7.24 -12.64
C ALA A 104 -8.94 8.03 -12.12
N ASN A 105 -9.04 8.23 -10.80
CA ASN A 105 -10.16 8.93 -10.18
C ASN A 105 -10.04 10.46 -10.33
N PRO A 106 -11.08 11.19 -10.77
CA PRO A 106 -11.07 12.65 -10.87
C PRO A 106 -10.75 13.40 -9.58
N TYR A 107 -10.89 12.78 -8.39
CA TYR A 107 -10.52 13.44 -7.13
C TYR A 107 -9.02 13.71 -6.97
N THR A 108 -8.14 13.05 -7.74
CA THR A 108 -6.70 13.33 -7.75
C THR A 108 -6.34 14.59 -8.55
N ALA A 109 -7.26 15.14 -9.35
CA ALA A 109 -7.01 16.27 -10.25
C ALA A 109 -6.75 17.62 -9.55
N HIS A 110 -7.01 17.71 -8.24
CA HIS A 110 -6.77 18.91 -7.44
C HIS A 110 -5.41 18.92 -6.73
N GLU A 111 -4.71 17.79 -6.71
CA GLU A 111 -3.35 17.69 -6.20
C GLU A 111 -2.37 17.85 -7.37
N ASN A 112 -1.34 18.67 -7.18
CA ASN A 112 -0.32 18.93 -8.22
C ASN A 112 1.01 18.23 -7.90
N SER A 113 1.16 17.70 -6.69
CA SER A 113 2.35 16.94 -6.29
C SER A 113 2.22 15.48 -6.72
N PRO A 114 3.07 15.00 -7.66
CA PRO A 114 3.06 13.60 -8.08
C PRO A 114 3.39 12.64 -6.93
N ASP A 115 4.21 13.08 -5.97
CA ASP A 115 4.57 12.28 -4.80
C ASP A 115 3.34 12.01 -3.91
N LYS A 116 2.55 13.04 -3.62
CA LYS A 116 1.32 12.92 -2.82
C LYS A 116 0.24 12.10 -3.54
N ILE A 117 0.11 12.29 -4.84
CA ILE A 117 -0.83 11.51 -5.66
C ILE A 117 -0.48 10.02 -5.58
N GLY A 118 0.81 9.68 -5.71
CA GLY A 118 1.29 8.31 -5.56
C GLY A 118 1.02 7.76 -4.16
N GLU A 119 1.33 8.52 -3.12
CA GLU A 119 1.09 8.14 -1.73
C GLU A 119 -0.39 7.82 -1.48
N TRP A 120 -1.32 8.70 -1.88
CA TRP A 120 -2.75 8.49 -1.70
C TRP A 120 -3.27 7.29 -2.47
N ALA A 121 -2.79 7.08 -3.70
CA ALA A 121 -3.19 5.92 -4.50
C ALA A 121 -2.82 4.61 -3.79
N TYR A 122 -1.63 4.51 -3.21
CA TYR A 122 -1.22 3.34 -2.43
C TYR A 122 -1.98 3.20 -1.11
N GLN A 123 -2.30 4.30 -0.42
CA GLN A 123 -3.13 4.25 0.79
C GLN A 123 -4.53 3.71 0.50
N VAL A 124 -5.14 4.11 -0.63
CA VAL A 124 -6.43 3.56 -1.07
C VAL A 124 -6.30 2.08 -1.40
N ALA A 125 -5.24 1.68 -2.13
CA ALA A 125 -4.98 0.28 -2.45
C ALA A 125 -4.85 -0.60 -1.18
N ASP A 126 -4.10 -0.13 -0.19
CA ASP A 126 -3.92 -0.82 1.09
C ASP A 126 -5.24 -0.97 1.85
N ALA A 127 -6.07 0.08 1.85
CA ALA A 127 -7.40 0.03 2.44
C ALA A 127 -8.32 -0.99 1.73
N MET A 128 -8.25 -1.10 0.40
CA MET A 128 -9.01 -2.09 -0.37
C MET A 128 -8.56 -3.52 -0.08
N ILE A 129 -7.25 -3.76 0.02
CA ILE A 129 -6.69 -5.06 0.40
C ILE A 129 -7.13 -5.44 1.82
N ALA A 130 -7.06 -4.50 2.77
CA ALA A 130 -7.51 -4.71 4.14
C ALA A 130 -9.02 -5.04 4.20
N ALA A 131 -9.85 -4.31 3.46
CA ALA A 131 -11.29 -4.56 3.38
C ALA A 131 -11.59 -5.96 2.80
N ARG A 132 -10.88 -6.37 1.74
CA ARG A 132 -10.99 -7.71 1.17
C ARG A 132 -10.63 -8.80 2.18
N LYS A 133 -9.57 -8.61 2.95
CA LYS A 133 -9.18 -9.54 4.03
C LYS A 133 -10.23 -9.61 5.14
N ALA A 134 -10.97 -8.53 5.36
CA ALA A 134 -12.10 -8.48 6.28
C ALA A 134 -13.41 -9.06 5.71
N GLY A 135 -13.45 -9.43 4.42
CA GLY A 135 -14.59 -10.08 3.77
C GLY A 135 -15.60 -9.15 3.08
N ALA A 136 -15.18 -7.95 2.68
CA ALA A 136 -15.98 -7.06 1.84
C ALA A 136 -16.16 -7.59 0.40
#